data_AF-A0A1V4ZAK4-F1
#
_entry.id   AF-A0A1V4ZAK4-F1
#
_cell.length_a   1.000
_cell.length_b   1.000
_cell.length_c   1.000
_cell.angle_alpha   90.00
_cell.angle_beta   90.00
_cell.angle_gamma   90.00
#
_symmetry.space_group_name_H-M   'P 1'
#
loop_
_entity.id
_entity.type
_entity.pdbx_description
1 polymer ?
#
loop_
_entity_poly.entity_id
_entity_poly.type
_entity_poly.pdbx_seq_one_letter_code
_entity_poly.pdbx_strand_id
1 'polypeptide(L)'
;MSIRTRQCPECQAAVPLRTRYCPDCNALVNPNAPEDPIKKVREDGEMKSLVLMGMGGMLLFFSFGFFLPAVLSEPGFLWVSAPLFLIGAILFAGAWFVRRRTSRRVASLERDLHVRCEYCGGTNHRNDHRCAFCGAPIIDSTASDRS
;
A
#
# COMPACT_ATOMS: atom_id res chain seq x y z
N MET A 1 4.40 5.68 -34.54
CA MET A 1 3.98 6.63 -33.48
C MET A 1 5.24 7.15 -32.79
N SER A 2 5.53 8.45 -32.81
CA SER A 2 6.67 8.98 -32.05
C SER A 2 6.25 9.14 -30.59
N ILE A 3 6.98 8.49 -29.69
CA ILE A 3 6.84 8.72 -28.25
C ILE A 3 7.38 10.12 -28.00
N ARG A 4 6.54 11.05 -27.53
CA ARG A 4 7.05 12.36 -27.14
C ARG A 4 7.95 12.18 -25.91
N THR A 5 9.19 12.61 -26.03
CA THR A 5 10.19 12.63 -24.96
C THR A 5 10.43 14.05 -24.49
N ARG A 6 10.99 14.19 -23.29
CA ARG A 6 11.53 15.43 -22.73
C ARG A 6 12.83 15.11 -22.02
N GLN A 7 13.68 16.12 -21.81
CA GLN A 7 14.90 15.93 -21.05
C GLN A 7 14.63 15.96 -19.55
N CYS A 8 15.29 15.07 -18.80
CA CYS A 8 15.32 15.13 -17.35
C CYS A 8 16.05 16.40 -16.89
N PRO A 9 15.52 17.19 -15.94
CA PRO A 9 16.19 18.38 -15.44
C PRO A 9 17.48 18.09 -14.67
N GLU A 10 17.63 16.88 -14.11
CA GLU A 10 18.79 16.48 -13.28
C GLU A 10 19.93 15.89 -14.12
N CYS A 11 19.63 14.92 -14.99
CA CYS A 11 20.65 14.17 -15.75
C CYS A 11 20.60 14.40 -17.26
N GLN A 12 19.69 15.25 -17.76
CA GLN A 12 19.48 15.55 -19.19
C GLN A 12 19.13 14.34 -20.08
N ALA A 13 18.94 13.14 -19.51
CA ALA A 13 18.52 11.96 -20.24
C ALA A 13 17.15 12.16 -20.91
N ALA A 14 16.93 11.49 -22.03
CA ALA A 14 15.65 11.53 -22.75
C ALA A 14 14.62 10.64 -22.03
N VAL A 15 13.62 11.27 -21.42
CA VAL A 15 12.59 10.59 -20.62
C VAL A 15 11.22 10.70 -21.29
N PRO A 16 10.39 9.63 -21.32
CA PRO A 16 9.03 9.72 -21.87
C PRO A 16 8.17 10.71 -21.06
N LEU A 17 7.34 11.51 -21.72
CA LEU A 17 6.54 12.56 -21.07
C LEU A 17 5.58 12.07 -19.97
N ARG A 18 5.20 10.79 -20.00
CA ARG A 18 4.22 10.20 -19.07
C ARG A 18 4.85 9.42 -17.91
N THR A 19 6.18 9.24 -17.85
CA THR A 19 6.81 8.57 -16.71
C THR A 19 6.93 9.52 -15.51
N ARG A 20 6.73 8.98 -14.30
CA ARG A 20 6.84 9.74 -13.04
C ARG A 20 8.30 10.06 -12.70
N TYR A 21 9.18 9.08 -12.92
CA TYR A 21 10.60 9.14 -12.59
C TYR A 21 11.46 8.98 -13.86
N CYS A 22 12.68 9.52 -13.80
CA CYS A 22 13.71 9.29 -14.81
C CYS A 22 14.33 7.90 -14.59
N PRO A 23 14.47 7.06 -15.63
CA PRO A 23 15.05 5.72 -15.47
C PRO A 23 16.55 5.74 -15.12
N ASP A 24 17.28 6.78 -15.53
CA ASP A 24 18.74 6.84 -15.33
C ASP A 24 19.15 7.39 -13.96
N CYS A 25 18.47 8.43 -13.47
CA CYS A 25 18.81 9.10 -12.20
C CYS A 25 17.74 9.00 -11.11
N ASN A 26 16.59 8.39 -11.42
CA ASN A 26 15.45 8.26 -10.52
C ASN A 26 14.81 9.59 -10.05
N ALA A 27 15.17 10.73 -10.67
CA ALA A 27 14.60 12.02 -10.36
C ALA A 27 13.10 12.09 -10.72
N LEU A 28 12.31 12.79 -9.90
CA LEU A 28 10.89 13.03 -10.17
C LEU A 28 10.77 14.00 -11.35
N VAL A 29 10.22 13.53 -12.46
CA VAL A 29 10.06 14.34 -13.68
C VAL A 29 8.59 14.70 -13.92
N ASN A 30 7.62 13.80 -13.66
CA ASN A 30 6.19 14.07 -13.85
C ASN A 30 5.43 13.86 -12.54
N PRO A 31 5.12 14.90 -11.76
CA PRO A 31 4.32 14.74 -10.56
C PRO A 31 2.89 14.23 -10.84
N ASN A 32 2.36 14.46 -12.05
CA ASN A 32 1.00 14.10 -12.47
C ASN A 32 0.88 12.68 -13.07
N ALA A 33 1.97 11.93 -13.16
CA ALA A 33 1.91 10.55 -13.62
C ALA A 33 1.14 9.68 -12.60
N PRO A 34 0.35 8.68 -13.06
CA PRO A 34 -0.48 7.86 -12.19
C PRO A 34 0.39 7.15 -11.14
N GLU A 35 -0.07 7.15 -9.88
CA GLU A 35 0.62 6.46 -8.79
C GLU A 35 0.39 4.95 -8.90
N ASP A 36 1.35 4.17 -8.41
CA ASP A 36 1.22 2.72 -8.34
C ASP A 36 0.06 2.34 -7.38
N PRO A 37 -1.00 1.66 -7.88
CA PRO A 37 -2.14 1.28 -7.07
C PRO A 37 -1.75 0.33 -5.92
N ILE A 38 -0.69 -0.46 -6.07
CA ILE A 38 -0.20 -1.38 -5.04
C ILE A 38 0.36 -0.59 -3.86
N LYS A 39 1.18 0.43 -4.16
CA LYS A 39 1.79 1.29 -3.14
C LYS A 39 0.70 2.01 -2.33
N LYS A 40 -0.28 2.60 -3.01
CA LYS A 40 -1.39 3.30 -2.36
C LYS A 40 -2.21 2.39 -1.44
N VAL A 41 -2.63 1.21 -1.93
CA VAL A 41 -3.43 0.27 -1.12
C VAL A 41 -2.64 -0.25 0.08
N ARG A 42 -1.33 -0.47 -0.09
CA ARG A 42 -0.44 -0.89 0.99
C ARG A 42 -0.30 0.20 2.06
N GLU A 43 0.01 1.43 1.67
CA GLU A 43 0.16 2.57 2.59
C GLU A 43 -1.14 2.85 3.35
N ASP A 44 -2.28 2.85 2.67
CA ASP A 44 -3.60 3.03 3.30
C ASP A 44 -3.90 1.94 4.35
N GLY A 45 -3.53 0.68 4.04
CA GLY A 45 -3.75 -0.44 4.93
C GLY A 45 -2.78 -0.49 6.11
N GLU A 46 -1.51 -0.13 5.89
CA GLU A 46 -0.49 0.00 6.94
C GLU A 46 -0.84 1.13 7.90
N MET A 47 -1.24 2.30 7.40
CA MET A 47 -1.62 3.45 8.21
C MET A 47 -2.85 3.14 9.08
N LYS A 48 -3.90 2.54 8.51
CA LYS A 48 -5.10 2.11 9.27
C LYS A 48 -4.74 1.07 10.33
N SER A 49 -3.96 0.05 9.96
CA SER A 49 -3.53 -0.98 10.91
C SER A 49 -2.72 -0.40 12.05
N LEU A 50 -1.81 0.54 11.78
CA LEU A 50 -0.94 1.15 12.78
C LEU A 50 -1.74 2.01 13.77
N VAL A 51 -2.71 2.80 13.27
CA VAL A 51 -3.60 3.59 14.12
C VAL A 51 -4.47 2.70 15.02
N LEU A 52 -5.12 1.66 14.47
CA LEU A 52 -5.94 0.75 15.27
C LEU A 52 -5.11 -0.01 16.31
N MET A 53 -3.91 -0.48 15.94
CA MET A 53 -3.03 -1.22 16.84
C MET A 53 -2.49 -0.32 17.96
N GLY A 54 -2.16 0.94 17.65
CA GLY A 54 -1.75 1.94 18.64
C GLY A 54 -2.85 2.27 19.64
N MET A 55 -4.06 2.63 19.16
CA MET A 55 -5.19 2.93 20.05
C MET A 55 -5.63 1.71 20.87
N GLY A 56 -5.70 0.52 20.24
CA GLY A 56 -6.03 -0.72 20.94
C GLY A 56 -5.00 -1.08 22.00
N GLY A 57 -3.70 -0.94 21.69
CA GLY A 57 -2.61 -1.18 22.63
C GLY A 57 -2.65 -0.25 23.84
N MET A 58 -2.91 1.06 23.62
CA MET A 58 -3.07 2.02 24.72
C MET A 58 -4.24 1.64 25.64
N LEU A 59 -5.42 1.30 25.08
CA LEU A 59 -6.59 0.92 25.88
C LEU A 59 -6.36 -0.37 26.67
N LEU A 60 -5.71 -1.37 26.08
CA LEU A 60 -5.34 -2.61 26.78
C LEU A 60 -4.33 -2.33 27.90
N PHE A 61 -3.35 -1.45 27.67
CA PHE A 61 -2.40 -1.04 28.68
C PHE A 61 -3.09 -0.36 29.87
N PHE A 62 -3.99 0.60 29.64
CA PHE A 62 -4.76 1.24 30.70
C PHE A 62 -5.69 0.25 31.42
N SER A 63 -6.34 -0.63 30.68
CA SER A 63 -7.17 -1.69 31.26
C SER A 63 -6.37 -2.55 32.23
N PHE A 64 -5.17 -2.98 31.85
CA PHE A 64 -4.27 -3.73 32.72
C PHE A 64 -3.80 -2.90 33.93
N GLY A 65 -3.50 -1.62 33.73
CA GLY A 65 -3.15 -0.70 34.80
C GLY A 65 -4.25 -0.55 35.86
N PHE A 66 -5.53 -0.49 35.45
CA PHE A 66 -6.66 -0.45 36.39
C PHE A 66 -7.01 -1.81 36.99
N PHE A 67 -6.66 -2.90 36.32
CA PHE A 67 -6.89 -4.25 36.83
C PHE A 67 -6.03 -4.58 38.06
N LEU A 68 -4.78 -4.12 38.10
CA LEU A 68 -3.86 -4.33 39.22
C LEU A 68 -4.40 -3.81 40.57
N PRO A 69 -4.81 -2.53 40.69
CA PRO A 69 -5.49 -2.03 41.88
C PRO A 69 -6.82 -2.73 42.16
N ALA A 70 -7.58 -3.08 41.12
CA ALA A 70 -8.88 -3.73 41.28
C ALA A 70 -8.78 -5.07 42.03
N VAL A 71 -7.68 -5.81 41.84
CA VAL A 71 -7.40 -7.06 42.55
C VAL A 71 -6.91 -6.82 43.98
N LEU A 72 -6.26 -5.67 44.25
CA LEU A 72 -5.59 -5.40 45.52
C LEU A 72 -6.38 -4.54 46.51
N SER A 73 -7.20 -3.60 46.04
CA SER A 73 -7.82 -2.57 46.89
C SER A 73 -9.35 -2.63 46.91
N GLU A 74 -10.01 -2.39 45.78
CA GLU A 74 -11.47 -2.23 45.73
C GLU A 74 -12.06 -2.78 44.43
N PRO A 75 -13.18 -3.52 44.49
CA PRO A 75 -13.81 -4.14 43.32
C PRO A 75 -14.41 -3.11 42.34
N GLY A 76 -14.53 -1.84 42.74
CA GLY A 76 -15.07 -0.77 41.89
C GLY A 76 -14.27 -0.54 40.61
N PHE A 77 -12.95 -0.79 40.63
CA PHE A 77 -12.10 -0.61 39.46
C PHE A 77 -12.32 -1.67 38.36
N LEU A 78 -12.88 -2.83 38.70
CA LEU A 78 -13.22 -3.87 37.71
C LEU A 78 -14.26 -3.38 36.69
N TRP A 79 -15.20 -2.55 37.13
CA TRP A 79 -16.24 -1.98 36.26
C TRP A 79 -15.67 -1.04 35.20
N VAL A 80 -14.50 -0.44 35.45
CA VAL A 80 -13.81 0.44 34.50
C VAL A 80 -12.84 -0.35 33.63
N SER A 81 -12.11 -1.30 34.20
CA SER A 81 -11.10 -2.08 33.45
C SER A 81 -11.73 -3.01 32.41
N ALA A 82 -12.87 -3.64 32.72
CA ALA A 82 -13.56 -4.58 31.84
C ALA A 82 -14.00 -3.99 30.48
N PRO A 83 -14.72 -2.85 30.41
CA PRO A 83 -15.10 -2.26 29.12
C PRO A 83 -13.88 -1.75 28.34
N LEU A 84 -12.87 -1.20 29.01
CA LEU A 84 -11.61 -0.78 28.36
C LEU A 84 -10.90 -1.98 27.71
N PHE A 85 -10.85 -3.13 28.41
CA PHE A 85 -10.29 -4.36 27.87
C PHE A 85 -11.05 -4.80 26.61
N LEU A 86 -12.38 -4.83 26.69
CA LEU A 86 -13.24 -5.28 25.61
C LEU A 86 -13.06 -4.41 24.35
N ILE A 87 -13.09 -3.09 24.50
CA ILE A 87 -12.89 -2.15 23.39
C ILE A 87 -11.48 -2.29 22.81
N GLY A 88 -10.46 -2.36 23.68
CA GLY A 88 -9.07 -2.56 23.27
C GLY A 88 -8.88 -3.85 22.47
N ALA A 89 -9.46 -4.96 22.93
CA ALA A 89 -9.41 -6.25 22.26
C ALA A 89 -10.13 -6.23 20.91
N ILE A 90 -11.29 -5.57 20.81
CA ILE A 90 -12.03 -5.39 19.55
C ILE A 90 -11.19 -4.59 18.54
N LEU A 91 -10.57 -3.48 18.96
CA LEU A 91 -9.72 -2.67 18.09
C LEU A 91 -8.49 -3.45 17.63
N PHE A 92 -7.87 -4.23 18.52
CA PHE A 92 -6.71 -5.05 18.18
C PHE A 92 -7.07 -6.17 17.19
N ALA A 93 -8.21 -6.85 17.40
CA ALA A 93 -8.74 -7.82 16.45
C ALA A 93 -9.09 -7.16 15.11
N GLY A 94 -9.65 -5.94 15.13
CA GLY A 94 -9.90 -5.12 13.95
C GLY A 94 -8.62 -4.80 13.17
N ALA A 95 -7.54 -4.40 13.86
CA ALA A 95 -6.23 -4.16 13.24
C ALA A 95 -5.70 -5.42 12.55
N TRP A 96 -5.78 -6.56 13.22
CA TRP A 96 -5.37 -7.84 12.65
C TRP A 96 -6.19 -8.20 11.42
N PHE A 97 -7.52 -8.01 11.46
CA PHE A 97 -8.40 -8.26 10.33
C PHE A 97 -8.10 -7.35 9.13
N VAL A 98 -7.88 -6.05 9.37
CA VAL A 98 -7.49 -5.08 8.33
C VAL A 98 -6.16 -5.52 7.70
N ARG A 99 -5.14 -5.82 8.51
CA ARG A 99 -3.84 -6.26 8.01
C ARG A 99 -3.95 -7.52 7.15
N ARG A 100 -4.74 -8.50 7.59
CA ARG A 100 -4.99 -9.74 6.84
C ARG A 100 -5.74 -9.48 5.53
N ARG A 101 -6.70 -8.55 5.51
CA ARG A 101 -7.44 -8.18 4.30
C ARG A 101 -6.58 -7.39 3.32
N THR A 102 -5.79 -6.43 3.79
CA THR A 102 -4.87 -5.65 2.96
C THR A 102 -3.84 -6.57 2.31
N SER A 103 -3.24 -7.49 3.05
CA SER A 103 -2.30 -8.47 2.48
C SER A 103 -2.94 -9.30 1.36
N ARG A 104 -4.19 -9.75 1.52
CA ARG A 104 -4.92 -10.44 0.44
C ARG A 104 -5.20 -9.55 -0.77
N ARG A 105 -5.51 -8.27 -0.56
CA ARG A 105 -5.75 -7.30 -1.65
C ARG A 105 -4.48 -6.94 -2.40
N VAL A 106 -3.37 -6.79 -1.70
CA VAL A 106 -2.05 -6.59 -2.32
C VAL A 106 -1.69 -7.82 -3.15
N ALA A 107 -1.87 -9.03 -2.62
CA ALA A 107 -1.63 -10.27 -3.37
C ALA A 107 -2.59 -10.51 -4.54
N SER A 108 -3.78 -9.91 -4.57
CA SER A 108 -4.64 -9.93 -5.77
C SER A 108 -4.17 -8.90 -6.80
N LEU A 109 -3.89 -7.66 -6.36
CA LEU A 109 -3.37 -6.61 -7.24
C LEU A 109 -2.06 -7.03 -7.90
N GLU A 110 -1.13 -7.63 -7.15
CA GLU A 110 0.14 -8.12 -7.67
C GLU A 110 -0.03 -9.18 -8.77
N ARG A 111 -1.09 -10.00 -8.70
CA ARG A 111 -1.43 -10.96 -9.76
C ARG A 111 -2.04 -10.30 -10.98
N ASP A 112 -2.84 -9.26 -10.79
CA ASP A 112 -3.52 -8.55 -11.89
C ASP A 112 -2.57 -7.59 -12.64
N LEU A 113 -1.57 -7.03 -11.93
CA LEU A 113 -0.59 -6.04 -12.42
C LEU A 113 0.77 -6.65 -12.81
N HIS A 114 0.80 -7.91 -13.25
CA HIS A 114 2.05 -8.65 -13.46
C HIS A 114 2.82 -8.27 -14.75
N VAL A 115 2.22 -7.51 -15.67
CA VAL A 115 2.87 -7.24 -16.96
C VAL A 115 3.72 -5.98 -16.88
N ARG A 116 5.04 -6.12 -16.92
CA ARG A 116 5.97 -4.99 -17.02
C ARG A 116 6.06 -4.51 -18.45
N CYS A 117 5.92 -3.21 -18.65
CA CYS A 117 6.17 -2.58 -19.93
C CYS A 117 7.67 -2.60 -20.25
N GLU A 118 8.07 -3.18 -21.39
CA GLU A 118 9.47 -3.23 -21.83
C GLU A 118 10.09 -1.84 -22.03
N TYR A 119 9.28 -0.86 -22.41
CA TYR A 119 9.78 0.48 -22.73
C TYR A 119 10.04 1.35 -21.51
N CYS A 120 9.18 1.28 -20.49
CA CYS A 120 9.27 2.18 -19.32
C CYS A 120 9.39 1.44 -17.99
N GLY A 121 9.35 0.11 -17.98
CA GLY A 121 9.38 -0.72 -16.77
C GLY A 121 8.11 -0.67 -15.92
N GLY A 122 7.10 0.13 -16.31
CA GLY A 122 5.86 0.29 -15.55
C GLY A 122 5.03 -1.00 -15.50
N THR A 123 4.49 -1.32 -14.33
CA THR A 123 3.60 -2.48 -14.11
C THR A 123 2.19 -2.15 -14.54
N ASN A 124 1.64 -2.87 -15.50
CA ASN A 124 0.29 -2.64 -16.00
C ASN A 124 -0.62 -3.86 -15.84
N HIS A 125 -1.92 -3.63 -15.98
CA HIS A 125 -2.90 -4.71 -15.93
C HIS A 125 -2.68 -5.68 -17.10
N ARG A 126 -2.84 -6.98 -16.85
CA ARG A 126 -2.72 -8.02 -17.90
C ARG A 126 -3.67 -7.83 -19.11
N ASN A 127 -4.81 -7.18 -18.91
CA ASN A 127 -5.81 -6.98 -19.97
C ASN A 127 -5.61 -5.66 -20.73
N ASP A 128 -4.62 -4.84 -20.35
CA ASP A 128 -4.36 -3.59 -21.03
C ASP A 128 -3.53 -3.83 -22.29
N HIS A 129 -4.04 -3.37 -23.43
CA HIS A 129 -3.29 -3.41 -24.69
C HIS A 129 -2.22 -2.32 -24.80
N ARG A 130 -2.25 -1.31 -23.91
CA ARG A 130 -1.33 -0.17 -23.91
C ARG A 130 -0.91 0.17 -22.49
N CYS A 131 0.35 0.52 -22.31
CA CYS A 131 0.89 0.92 -21.02
C CYS A 131 0.24 2.21 -20.51
N ALA A 132 -0.31 2.19 -19.30
CA ALA A 132 -0.86 3.38 -18.64
C ALA A 132 0.19 4.50 -18.47
N PHE A 133 1.46 4.14 -18.30
CA PHE A 133 2.56 5.08 -18.02
C PHE A 133 3.24 5.66 -19.25
N CYS A 134 3.27 5.00 -20.41
CA CYS A 134 3.94 5.54 -21.60
C CYS A 134 3.08 5.50 -22.87
N GLY A 135 1.95 4.80 -22.83
CA GLY A 135 1.07 4.60 -23.98
C GLY A 135 1.59 3.62 -25.03
N ALA A 136 2.77 3.03 -24.82
CA ALA A 136 3.33 2.01 -25.70
C ALA A 136 2.47 0.73 -25.69
N PRO A 137 2.41 -0.03 -26.80
CA PRO A 137 1.74 -1.32 -26.81
C PRO A 137 2.42 -2.26 -25.82
N ILE A 138 1.62 -3.04 -25.10
CA ILE A 138 2.14 -4.08 -24.20
C ILE A 138 2.24 -5.36 -25.04
N ILE A 139 3.47 -5.80 -25.30
CA ILE A 139 3.73 -7.10 -25.91
C ILE A 139 3.69 -8.10 -24.76
N ASP A 140 2.65 -8.93 -24.71
CA ASP A 140 2.57 -9.99 -23.71
C ASP A 140 3.61 -11.05 -24.08
N SER A 141 4.76 -11.04 -23.40
CA SER A 141 5.84 -12.01 -23.61
C SER A 141 5.36 -13.45 -23.43
N THR A 142 4.30 -13.68 -22.64
CA THR A 142 3.70 -15.02 -22.49
C THR A 142 2.90 -15.49 -23.70
N ALA A 143 2.50 -14.59 -24.59
CA ALA A 143 1.86 -14.91 -25.86
C ALA A 143 2.90 -15.16 -26.97
N SER A 144 4.07 -14.52 -26.89
CA SER A 144 5.15 -14.69 -27.88
C SER A 144 5.85 -16.05 -27.81
N ASP A 145 5.83 -16.72 -26.66
CA ASP A 145 6.41 -18.07 -26.49
C ASP A 145 5.47 -19.21 -26.96
N ARG A 146 4.25 -18.89 -27.40
CA ARG A 146 3.27 -19.88 -27.92
C ARG A 146 3.13 -19.90 -29.44
N SER A 147 3.89 -19.08 -30.16
CA SER A 147 3.83 -18.95 -31.63
C SER A 147 5.10 -19.45 -32.29
#